data_AF-A0A9D5RDP6-F1
#
_entry.id   AF-A0A9D5RDP6-F1
#
_cell.length_a   1.000
_cell.length_b   1.000
_cell.length_c   1.000
_cell.angle_alpha   90.00
_cell.angle_beta   90.00
_cell.angle_gamma   90.00
#
_symmetry.space_group_name_H-M   'P 1'
#
loop_
_entity.id
_entity.type
_entity.pdbx_description
1 polymer ?
#
loop_
_entity_poly.entity_id
_entity_poly.type
_entity_poly.pdbx_seq_one_letter_code
_entity_poly.pdbx_strand_id
1 'polypeptide(L)'
;MLAIVLGNVGMWIVGKITTWNFELLATTYFMSVLAYFFVYLLLQDYIRKVDVPQPTTEKTRVIVLDSIPKAERLERVLKLLPADKTLTARQMEMLDGLLDGKSQKEIAADLHISESTVKWHFGILYTTLNVSGKDEILALFK
;
A
#
# COMPACT_ATOMS: atom_id res chain seq x y z
N MET A 1 -57.53 -40.17 -1.53
CA MET A 1 -56.17 -40.55 -2.02
C MET A 1 -55.58 -39.51 -2.97
N LEU A 2 -56.29 -39.11 -4.03
CA LEU A 2 -55.75 -38.19 -5.06
C LEU A 2 -55.28 -36.82 -4.52
N ALA A 3 -56.03 -36.22 -3.58
CA ALA A 3 -55.65 -34.97 -2.93
C ALA A 3 -54.34 -35.05 -2.11
N ILE A 4 -54.08 -36.19 -1.47
CA ILE A 4 -52.84 -36.42 -0.68
C ILE A 4 -51.65 -36.55 -1.62
N VAL A 5 -51.81 -37.24 -2.75
CA VAL A 5 -50.78 -37.38 -3.77
C VAL A 5 -50.45 -36.03 -4.40
N LEU A 6 -51.46 -35.22 -4.74
CA LEU A 6 -51.28 -33.86 -5.26
C LEU A 6 -50.55 -32.95 -4.25
N GLY A 7 -50.87 -33.07 -2.96
CA GLY A 7 -50.18 -32.35 -1.88
C GLY A 7 -48.69 -32.68 -1.80
N ASN A 8 -48.33 -33.97 -1.85
CA ASN A 8 -46.93 -34.40 -1.83
C ASN A 8 -46.14 -33.95 -3.06
N VAL A 9 -46.76 -34.00 -4.25
CA VAL A 9 -46.13 -33.50 -5.49
C VAL A 9 -45.93 -31.99 -5.43
N GLY A 10 -46.91 -31.23 -4.91
CA GLY A 10 -46.78 -29.79 -4.72
C GLY A 10 -45.63 -29.42 -3.77
N MET A 11 -45.51 -30.11 -2.64
CA MET A 11 -44.41 -29.89 -1.68
C MET A 11 -43.03 -30.21 -2.31
N TRP A 12 -42.95 -31.27 -3.12
CA TRP A 12 -41.74 -31.62 -3.86
C TRP A 12 -41.34 -30.54 -4.89
N ILE A 13 -42.32 -30.00 -5.64
CA ILE A 13 -42.10 -28.94 -6.63
C ILE A 13 -41.62 -27.65 -5.94
N VAL A 14 -42.26 -27.25 -4.84
CA VAL A 14 -41.85 -26.05 -4.08
C VAL A 14 -40.41 -26.21 -3.58
N GLY A 15 -40.07 -27.37 -3.00
CA GLY A 15 -38.70 -27.68 -2.60
C GLY A 15 -37.72 -27.56 -3.77
N LYS A 16 -38.08 -28.09 -4.95
CA LYS A 16 -37.23 -27.99 -6.15
C LYS A 16 -37.04 -26.56 -6.63
N ILE A 17 -38.11 -25.77 -6.73
CA ILE A 17 -38.05 -24.36 -7.13
C ILE A 17 -37.18 -23.56 -6.15
N THR A 18 -37.35 -23.76 -4.84
CA THR A 18 -36.53 -23.09 -3.83
C THR A 18 -35.05 -23.48 -3.94
N THR A 19 -34.74 -24.76 -4.16
CA THR A 19 -33.35 -25.20 -4.37
C THR A 19 -32.72 -24.63 -5.65
N TRP A 20 -33.47 -24.60 -6.76
CA TRP A 20 -33.00 -24.01 -8.02
C TRP A 20 -32.74 -22.51 -7.90
N ASN A 21 -33.63 -21.78 -7.23
CA ASN A 21 -33.45 -20.35 -6.98
C ASN A 21 -32.22 -20.07 -6.09
N PHE A 22 -32.00 -20.92 -5.08
CA PHE A 22 -30.84 -20.80 -4.20
C PHE A 22 -29.52 -21.07 -4.94
N GLU A 23 -29.48 -22.10 -5.80
CA GLU A 23 -28.31 -22.42 -6.62
C GLU A 23 -27.95 -21.28 -7.59
N LEU A 24 -28.94 -20.66 -8.22
CA LEU A 24 -28.74 -19.49 -9.09
C LEU A 24 -28.24 -18.27 -8.31
N LEU A 25 -28.83 -17.99 -7.13
CA LEU A 25 -28.42 -16.86 -6.29
C LEU A 25 -26.99 -17.05 -5.77
N ALA A 26 -26.65 -18.25 -5.32
CA ALA A 26 -25.30 -18.58 -4.89
C ALA A 26 -24.31 -18.45 -6.06
N THR A 27 -24.64 -18.99 -7.23
CA THR A 27 -23.76 -18.93 -8.42
C THR A 27 -23.51 -17.49 -8.86
N THR A 28 -24.56 -16.68 -8.98
CA THR A 28 -24.42 -15.26 -9.35
C THR A 28 -23.63 -14.46 -8.32
N TYR A 29 -23.82 -14.74 -7.02
CA TYR A 29 -23.01 -14.16 -5.94
C TYR A 29 -21.54 -14.57 -6.06
N PHE A 30 -21.23 -15.86 -6.22
CA PHE A 30 -19.85 -16.34 -6.42
C PHE A 30 -19.20 -15.73 -7.66
N MET A 31 -19.93 -15.65 -8.78
CA MET A 31 -19.44 -15.01 -10.00
C MET A 31 -19.16 -13.52 -9.78
N SER A 32 -20.00 -12.83 -9.01
CA SER A 32 -19.79 -11.42 -8.67
C SER A 32 -18.55 -11.25 -7.79
N VAL A 33 -18.37 -12.09 -6.77
CA VAL A 33 -17.18 -12.08 -5.90
C VAL A 33 -15.91 -12.35 -6.69
N LEU A 34 -15.93 -13.33 -7.59
CA LEU A 34 -14.80 -13.62 -8.49
C LEU A 34 -14.49 -12.44 -9.42
N ALA A 35 -15.52 -11.78 -9.96
CA ALA A 35 -15.34 -10.60 -10.81
C ALA A 35 -14.70 -9.43 -10.02
N TYR A 36 -15.19 -9.14 -8.81
CA TYR A 36 -14.58 -8.11 -7.95
C TYR A 36 -13.14 -8.46 -7.56
N PHE A 37 -12.85 -9.72 -7.24
CA PHE A 37 -11.49 -10.16 -6.95
C PHE A 37 -10.58 -9.99 -8.16
N PHE A 38 -11.04 -10.36 -9.36
CA PHE A 38 -10.29 -10.16 -10.60
C PHE A 38 -10.05 -8.68 -10.91
N VAL A 39 -11.07 -7.83 -10.76
CA VAL A 39 -10.93 -6.38 -10.90
C VAL A 39 -9.96 -5.81 -9.87
N TYR A 40 -10.00 -6.29 -8.63
CA TYR A 40 -9.04 -5.93 -7.59
C TYR A 40 -7.60 -6.33 -7.97
N LEU A 41 -7.39 -7.52 -8.53
CA LEU A 41 -6.08 -7.94 -9.04
C LEU A 41 -5.61 -7.06 -10.21
N LEU A 42 -6.49 -6.75 -11.16
CA LEU A 42 -6.18 -5.84 -12.26
C LEU A 42 -5.84 -4.44 -11.78
N LEU A 43 -6.58 -3.92 -10.78
CA LEU A 43 -6.30 -2.64 -10.13
C LEU A 43 -4.96 -2.66 -9.40
N GLN A 44 -4.65 -3.73 -8.67
CA GLN A 44 -3.36 -3.89 -8.01
C GLN A 44 -2.21 -3.90 -9.03
N ASP A 45 -2.37 -4.64 -10.13
CA ASP A 45 -1.40 -4.67 -11.23
C ASP A 45 -1.29 -3.32 -11.96
N TYR A 46 -2.41 -2.60 -12.10
CA TYR A 46 -2.45 -1.26 -12.69
C TYR A 46 -1.75 -0.23 -11.78
N ILE A 47 -2.11 -0.17 -10.50
CA ILE A 47 -1.48 0.74 -9.51
C ILE A 47 0.01 0.44 -9.38
N ARG A 48 0.40 -0.85 -9.38
CA ARG A 48 1.81 -1.25 -9.34
C ARG A 48 2.60 -0.81 -10.58
N LYS A 49 1.94 -0.66 -11.74
CA LYS A 49 2.55 -0.19 -12.98
C LYS A 49 2.50 1.34 -13.14
N VAL A 50 1.53 2.01 -12.55
CA VAL A 50 1.29 3.46 -12.73
C VAL A 50 1.94 4.33 -11.66
N ASP A 51 2.31 3.79 -10.48
CA ASP A 51 2.84 4.62 -9.39
C ASP A 51 3.99 4.02 -8.57
N VAL A 52 4.78 3.09 -9.14
CA VAL A 52 6.01 2.65 -8.48
C VAL A 52 7.18 2.79 -9.45
N PRO A 53 7.95 3.88 -9.36
CA PRO A 53 9.29 3.93 -9.93
C PRO A 53 10.02 2.64 -9.55
N GLN A 54 10.46 1.88 -10.55
CA GLN A 54 11.21 0.66 -10.27
C GLN A 54 12.40 1.05 -9.38
N PRO A 55 12.60 0.41 -8.21
CA PRO A 55 13.83 0.57 -7.48
C PRO A 55 14.90 0.00 -8.40
N THR A 56 15.56 0.91 -9.11
CA THR A 56 16.64 0.58 -10.01
C THR A 56 17.69 0.04 -9.05
N THR A 57 17.88 -1.27 -9.08
CA THR A 57 18.93 -1.97 -8.35
C THR A 57 20.26 -1.67 -9.04
N GLU A 58 20.55 -0.39 -9.24
CA GLU A 58 21.83 0.08 -9.71
C GLU A 58 22.68 0.35 -8.48
N LYS A 59 23.21 -0.77 -7.98
CA LYS A 59 24.48 -0.92 -7.29
C LYS A 59 25.04 0.43 -6.81
N THR A 60 24.66 0.80 -5.59
CA THR A 60 25.14 1.94 -4.82
C THR A 60 26.62 2.20 -5.10
N ARG A 61 26.89 3.15 -5.99
CA ARG A 61 28.17 3.84 -6.02
C ARG A 61 28.20 4.65 -4.73
N VAL A 62 28.96 4.15 -3.77
CA VAL A 62 29.36 4.79 -2.51
C VAL A 62 30.26 6.00 -2.80
N ILE A 63 29.95 6.83 -3.79
CA ILE A 63 30.84 7.86 -4.29
C ILE A 63 30.19 9.22 -4.04
N VAL A 64 30.62 9.80 -2.92
CA VAL A 64 30.49 11.21 -2.49
C VAL A 64 29.15 11.60 -1.86
N LEU A 65 29.03 11.33 -0.55
CA LEU A 65 28.16 12.10 0.34
C LEU A 65 28.94 12.66 1.55
N ASP A 66 30.25 12.87 1.37
CA ASP A 66 31.17 13.35 2.42
C ASP A 66 31.46 14.86 2.35
N SER A 67 30.83 15.61 1.43
CA SER A 67 31.19 17.01 1.19
C SER A 67 30.07 18.03 1.48
N ILE A 68 28.90 17.61 1.99
CA ILE A 68 27.83 18.53 2.40
C ILE A 68 27.51 18.29 3.88
N PRO A 69 27.65 19.30 4.75
CA PRO A 69 27.31 19.18 6.16
C PRO A 69 25.85 18.75 6.33
N LYS A 70 25.60 17.76 7.21
CA LYS A 70 24.26 17.23 7.54
C LYS A 70 23.22 18.33 7.83
N ALA A 71 23.65 19.42 8.45
CA ALA A 71 22.81 20.59 8.73
C ALA A 71 22.27 21.28 7.45
N GLU A 72 23.11 21.44 6.43
CA GLU A 72 22.70 22.08 5.17
C GLU A 72 21.74 21.17 4.38
N ARG A 73 21.96 19.86 4.48
CA ARG A 73 21.09 18.84 3.88
C ARG A 73 19.68 18.89 4.49
N LEU A 74 19.61 19.00 5.81
CA LEU A 74 18.35 19.12 6.53
C LEU A 74 17.59 20.40 6.13
N GLU A 75 18.27 21.54 6.05
CA GLU A 75 17.64 22.80 5.64
C GLU A 75 17.02 22.74 4.24
N ARG A 76 17.68 22.08 3.28
CA ARG A 76 17.14 21.95 1.91
C ARG A 76 15.85 21.14 1.87
N VAL A 77 15.74 20.07 2.65
CA VAL A 77 14.51 19.28 2.75
C VAL A 77 13.42 20.03 3.49
N LEU A 78 13.78 20.76 4.56
CA LEU A 78 12.82 21.59 5.28
C LEU A 78 12.24 22.71 4.41
N LYS A 79 12.98 23.22 3.41
CA LYS A 79 12.45 24.18 2.43
C LYS A 79 11.39 23.61 1.49
N LEU A 80 11.31 22.28 1.34
CA LEU A 80 10.27 21.63 0.55
C LEU A 80 8.98 21.43 1.34
N LEU A 81 9.00 21.64 2.66
CA LEU A 81 7.79 21.60 3.45
C LEU A 81 6.85 22.72 3.01
N PRO A 82 5.59 22.40 2.70
CA PRO A 82 4.53 23.39 2.62
C PRO A 82 4.48 24.20 3.91
N ALA A 83 4.26 25.52 3.82
CA ALA A 83 4.28 26.43 4.97
C ALA A 83 3.24 26.08 6.05
N ASP A 84 2.26 25.24 5.73
CA ASP A 84 1.21 24.72 6.61
C ASP A 84 1.54 23.38 7.28
N LYS A 85 2.64 22.71 6.90
CA LYS A 85 2.99 21.38 7.41
C LYS A 85 4.27 21.37 8.22
N THR A 86 4.22 20.68 9.35
CA THR A 86 5.37 20.42 10.23
C THR A 86 5.65 18.93 10.31
N LEU A 87 6.93 18.57 10.35
CA LEU A 87 7.35 17.20 10.61
C LEU A 87 7.23 16.91 12.09
N THR A 88 6.66 15.76 12.43
CA THR A 88 6.66 15.24 13.80
C THR A 88 8.07 14.79 14.19
N ALA A 89 8.37 14.75 15.48
CA ALA A 89 9.67 14.30 15.99
C ALA A 89 10.08 12.93 15.44
N ARG A 90 9.12 11.99 15.35
CA ARG A 90 9.36 10.66 14.78
C ARG A 90 9.70 10.71 13.30
N GLN A 91 9.01 11.52 12.51
CA GLN A 91 9.33 11.69 11.09
C GLN A 91 10.71 12.32 10.89
N MET A 92 11.10 13.20 11.80
CA MET A 92 12.43 13.82 11.78
C MET A 92 13.53 12.81 12.08
N GLU A 93 13.34 11.93 13.06
CA GLU A 93 14.25 10.80 13.34
C GLU A 93 14.40 9.87 12.12
N MET A 94 13.30 9.60 11.40
CA MET A 94 13.34 8.77 10.19
C MET A 94 14.07 9.45 9.04
N LEU A 95 13.85 10.75 8.87
CA LEU A 95 14.56 11.55 7.88
C LEU A 95 16.05 11.58 8.19
N ASP A 96 16.43 11.71 9.46
CA ASP A 96 17.81 11.73 9.90
C ASP A 96 18.55 10.42 9.56
N GLY A 97 17.93 9.27 9.87
CA GLY A 97 18.46 7.97 9.48
C GLY A 97 18.55 7.79 7.96
N LEU A 98 17.61 8.37 7.20
CA LEU A 98 17.66 8.35 5.73
C LEU A 98 18.86 9.17 5.20
N LEU A 99 19.14 10.33 5.79
CA LEU A 99 20.25 11.21 5.42
C LEU A 99 21.62 10.60 5.73
N ASP A 100 21.69 9.81 6.80
CA ASP A 100 22.84 8.98 7.17
C ASP A 100 23.04 7.77 6.23
N GLY A 101 22.18 7.60 5.22
CA GLY A 101 22.27 6.53 4.23
C GLY A 101 21.75 5.18 4.73
N LYS A 102 21.15 5.12 5.92
CA LYS A 102 20.61 3.88 6.49
C LYS A 102 19.43 3.37 5.67
N SER A 103 19.32 2.06 5.59
CA SER A 103 18.15 1.37 5.04
C SER A 103 16.98 1.45 6.02
N GLN A 104 15.76 1.29 5.51
CA GLN A 104 14.56 1.22 6.35
C GLN A 104 14.65 0.11 7.42
N LYS A 105 15.38 -0.97 7.13
CA LYS A 105 15.63 -2.07 8.08
C LYS A 105 16.55 -1.65 9.22
N GLU A 106 17.63 -0.94 8.91
CA GLU A 106 18.56 -0.43 9.92
C GLU A 106 17.89 0.65 10.77
N ILE A 107 17.08 1.52 10.16
CA ILE A 107 16.29 2.52 10.89
C ILE A 107 15.26 1.84 11.82
N ALA A 108 14.64 0.74 11.37
CA ALA A 108 13.72 -0.05 12.20
C ALA A 108 14.42 -0.63 13.43
N ALA A 109 15.63 -1.18 13.23
CA ALA A 109 16.45 -1.73 14.31
C ALA A 109 16.89 -0.65 15.31
N ASP A 110 17.35 0.50 14.82
CA ASP A 110 17.82 1.62 15.65
C ASP A 110 16.68 2.26 16.46
N LEU A 111 15.48 2.33 15.88
CA LEU A 111 14.29 2.91 16.54
C LEU A 111 13.48 1.86 17.34
N HIS A 112 13.89 0.59 17.35
CA HIS A 112 13.20 -0.52 17.97
C HIS A 112 11.71 -0.64 17.56
N ILE A 113 11.42 -0.42 16.28
CA ILE A 113 10.07 -0.51 15.69
C ILE A 113 10.05 -1.51 14.54
N SER A 114 8.86 -1.96 14.13
CA SER A 114 8.74 -2.90 13.03
C SER A 114 9.01 -2.25 11.66
N GLU A 115 9.51 -3.03 10.70
CA GLU A 115 9.72 -2.56 9.32
C GLU A 115 8.43 -2.04 8.67
N SER A 116 7.27 -2.62 9.01
CA SER A 116 5.97 -2.17 8.51
C SER A 116 5.58 -0.80 9.09
N THR A 117 5.87 -0.55 10.37
CA THR A 117 5.69 0.77 11.00
C THR A 117 6.60 1.81 10.37
N VAL A 118 7.86 1.47 10.11
CA VAL A 118 8.82 2.32 9.39
C VAL A 118 8.31 2.69 8.01
N LYS A 119 7.85 1.72 7.22
CA LYS A 119 7.28 1.97 5.89
C LYS A 119 6.08 2.90 5.94
N TRP A 120 5.20 2.71 6.92
CA TRP A 120 4.04 3.58 7.11
C TRP A 120 4.46 5.02 7.40
N HIS A 121 5.39 5.22 8.34
CA HIS A 121 5.91 6.56 8.64
C HIS A 121 6.63 7.20 7.46
N PHE A 122 7.38 6.44 6.65
CA PHE A 122 7.98 6.93 5.40
C PHE A 122 6.94 7.35 4.37
N GLY A 123 5.83 6.61 4.24
CA GLY A 123 4.72 7.00 3.36
C GLY A 123 4.11 8.35 3.75
N ILE A 124 3.90 8.57 5.05
CA ILE A 124 3.44 9.88 5.55
C ILE A 124 4.52 10.93 5.34
N LEU A 125 5.80 10.63 5.61
CA LEU A 125 6.92 11.55 5.39
C LEU A 125 6.96 12.05 3.94
N TYR A 126 6.85 11.15 2.95
CA TYR A 126 6.83 11.50 1.53
C TYR A 126 5.63 12.36 1.16
N THR A 127 4.46 12.04 1.71
CA THR A 127 3.23 12.83 1.51
C THR A 127 3.33 14.22 2.15
N THR A 128 3.98 14.32 3.31
CA THR A 128 4.19 15.58 4.02
C THR A 128 5.21 16.48 3.30
N LEU A 129 6.26 15.88 2.74
CA LEU A 129 7.30 16.56 1.96
C LEU A 129 6.91 16.80 0.49
N ASN A 130 5.75 16.28 0.06
CA ASN A 130 5.27 16.34 -1.32
C ASN A 130 6.28 15.79 -2.35
N VAL A 131 6.96 14.70 -1.97
CA VAL A 131 7.94 13.99 -2.80
C VAL A 131 7.42 12.58 -3.12
N SER A 132 7.79 12.07 -4.28
CA SER A 132 7.31 10.79 -4.82
C SER A 132 8.09 9.59 -4.26
N GLY A 133 9.24 9.83 -3.61
CA GLY A 133 9.98 8.75 -2.95
C GLY A 133 11.37 9.12 -2.44
N LYS A 134 12.07 8.08 -1.97
CA LYS A 134 13.44 8.17 -1.43
C LYS A 134 14.42 8.81 -2.42
N ASP A 135 14.30 8.50 -3.70
CA ASP A 135 15.24 8.97 -4.71
C ASP A 135 15.15 10.47 -4.96
N GLU A 136 13.97 11.07 -4.84
CA GLU A 136 13.79 12.52 -4.95
C GLU A 136 14.42 13.25 -3.77
N ILE A 137 14.26 12.72 -2.55
CA ILE A 137 14.96 13.24 -1.36
C ILE A 137 16.48 13.13 -1.54
N LEU A 138 16.96 11.98 -2.04
CA LEU A 138 18.39 11.77 -2.27
C LEU A 138 18.95 12.65 -3.39
N ALA A 139 18.16 12.92 -4.43
CA ALA A 139 18.55 13.78 -5.56
C ALA A 139 18.79 15.24 -5.14
N LEU A 140 18.16 15.71 -4.06
CA LEU A 140 18.41 17.05 -3.50
C LEU A 140 19.83 17.22 -2.92
N PHE A 141 20.53 16.10 -2.72
CA PHE A 141 21.88 16.06 -2.14
C PHE A 141 22.99 15.72 -3.13
N LYS A 142 22.63 15.50 -4.40
CA LYS A 142 23.59 15.31 -5.50
C LYS A 142 23.96 16.65 -6.11
#